data_AF-A0A6M3XXI8-F1
#
_entry.id   AF-A0A6M3XXI8-F1
#
_cell.length_a   1.000
_cell.length_b   1.000
_cell.length_c   1.000
_cell.angle_alpha   90.00
_cell.angle_beta   90.00
_cell.angle_gamma   90.00
#
_symmetry.space_group_name_H-M   'P 1'
#
loop_
_entity.id
_entity.type
_entity.pdbx_description
1 polymer ?
#
loop_
_entity_poly.entity_id
_entity_poly.type
_entity_poly.pdbx_seq_one_letter_code
_entity_poly.pdbx_strand_id
1 'polypeptide(L)'
;MEATRTDIDYPQSSDQVDRQVDGLAGGIMDLMENPNPNASGIVESKSAETSAETKEETTETAEETEETTSEEPEKYTIKWQGQEKEVTQAELLDLAQKGFDYTQKTQALATERDQLAPYQGLATLIKSDPVKAAQITAILSGQAPQAQPEKKTFDDPIEQLKWETKQEALAELRKEMAANIAPIHRQQALNQVRSQVQADPDYQEVHTKIIEMVKAQPPSIQKAIYLQLDQDPAAYLDAFQHFKQQKAQKPETTPIPKPVKKDTHAPILESGGVEAPAGIEKKAQAERLSKQKAKALREGSTSALADWLKASGAIEHLY
;
A
#
# COMPACT_ATOMS: atom_id res chain seq x y z
N MET A 1 -76.48 -5.98 21.55
CA MET A 1 -75.39 -6.88 21.11
C MET A 1 -74.24 -5.99 20.71
N GLU A 2 -73.31 -5.81 21.63
CA GLU A 2 -72.06 -5.08 21.45
C GLU A 2 -71.04 -6.01 20.81
N ALA A 3 -70.33 -5.52 19.79
CA ALA A 3 -69.13 -6.16 19.27
C ALA A 3 -68.10 -5.07 18.97
N THR A 4 -66.95 -5.26 19.59
CA THR A 4 -65.86 -4.33 19.86
C THR A 4 -65.01 -4.04 18.62
N ARG A 5 -64.69 -2.76 18.39
CA ARG A 5 -63.60 -2.32 17.52
C ARG A 5 -62.28 -2.67 18.19
N THR A 6 -61.45 -3.45 17.53
CA THR A 6 -60.04 -3.64 17.89
C THR A 6 -59.23 -2.47 17.34
N ASP A 7 -58.90 -1.52 18.21
CA ASP A 7 -57.83 -0.55 17.95
C ASP A 7 -56.48 -1.29 18.07
N ILE A 8 -55.73 -1.30 16.97
CA ILE A 8 -54.34 -1.76 16.94
C ILE A 8 -53.48 -0.53 17.16
N ASP A 9 -52.97 -0.40 18.37
CA ASP A 9 -52.01 0.62 18.78
C ASP A 9 -50.66 0.34 18.11
N TYR A 10 -50.22 1.23 17.21
CA TYR A 10 -48.86 1.22 16.68
C TYR A 10 -47.95 1.97 17.67
N PRO A 11 -46.88 1.36 18.20
CA PRO A 11 -45.91 2.10 18.97
C PRO A 11 -45.14 3.07 18.06
N GLN A 12 -44.83 4.20 18.68
CA GLN A 12 -44.38 5.43 18.09
C GLN A 12 -42.93 5.41 17.58
N SER A 13 -42.70 6.34 16.65
CA SER A 13 -41.48 7.12 16.38
C SER A 13 -40.20 6.37 15.97
N SER A 14 -39.88 6.50 14.68
CA SER A 14 -38.60 6.23 14.03
C SER A 14 -37.41 7.02 14.59
N ASP A 15 -37.64 8.08 15.38
CA ASP A 15 -36.59 8.98 15.86
C ASP A 15 -35.75 8.42 17.03
N GLN A 16 -36.15 7.29 17.63
CA GLN A 16 -35.41 6.67 18.74
C GLN A 16 -34.35 5.66 18.28
N VAL A 17 -34.44 5.15 17.05
CA VAL A 17 -33.49 4.15 16.54
C VAL A 17 -32.22 4.83 16.02
N ASP A 18 -32.33 6.00 15.40
CA ASP A 18 -31.16 6.71 14.83
C ASP A 18 -30.15 7.16 15.90
N ARG A 19 -30.58 7.45 17.13
CA ARG A 19 -29.65 7.79 18.22
C ARG A 19 -28.91 6.59 18.82
N GLN A 20 -29.37 5.37 18.58
CA GLN A 20 -28.67 4.16 19.05
C GLN A 20 -27.63 3.65 18.04
N VAL A 21 -27.73 4.00 16.75
CA VAL A 21 -26.75 3.59 15.74
C VAL A 21 -25.53 4.52 15.71
N ASP A 22 -25.71 5.82 15.94
CA ASP A 22 -24.60 6.78 16.03
C ASP A 22 -23.72 6.57 17.28
N GLY A 23 -24.28 6.03 18.37
CA GLY A 23 -23.51 5.67 19.57
C GLY A 23 -22.64 4.42 19.41
N LEU A 24 -22.98 3.51 18.49
CA LEU A 24 -22.24 2.27 18.27
C LEU A 24 -21.08 2.46 17.28
N ALA A 25 -21.23 3.34 16.28
CA ALA A 25 -20.18 3.61 15.31
C ALA A 25 -19.01 4.43 15.91
N GLY A 26 -19.29 5.34 16.86
CA GLY A 26 -18.25 6.11 17.55
C GLY A 26 -17.39 5.28 18.53
N GLY A 27 -17.95 4.23 19.13
CA GLY A 27 -17.24 3.40 20.12
C GLY A 27 -16.27 2.37 19.51
N ILE A 28 -16.44 2.02 18.23
CA ILE A 28 -15.56 1.04 17.56
C ILE A 28 -14.32 1.72 16.98
N MET A 29 -14.40 3.00 16.60
CA MET A 29 -13.25 3.73 16.06
C MET A 29 -12.26 4.18 17.15
N ASP A 30 -12.73 4.45 18.37
CA ASP A 30 -11.90 4.80 19.53
C ASP A 30 -11.13 3.59 20.13
N LEU A 31 -11.52 2.36 19.75
CA LEU A 31 -10.83 1.14 20.17
C LEU A 31 -9.64 0.77 19.26
N MET A 32 -9.54 1.35 18.05
CA MET A 32 -8.41 1.11 17.14
C MET A 32 -7.29 2.16 17.25
N GLU A 33 -7.48 3.26 17.98
CA GLU A 33 -6.51 4.36 18.05
C GLU A 33 -5.70 4.39 19.37
N ASN A 34 -5.91 3.44 20.29
CA ASN A 34 -5.21 3.43 21.59
C ASN A 34 -4.65 2.03 21.97
N PRO A 35 -3.37 1.72 21.65
CA PRO A 35 -2.77 0.42 21.94
C PRO A 35 -2.26 0.28 23.39
N ASN A 36 -2.89 0.95 24.35
CA ASN A 36 -2.47 0.91 25.76
C ASN A 36 -3.65 0.51 26.69
N PRO A 37 -3.73 -0.76 27.14
CA PRO A 37 -4.83 -1.25 27.98
C PRO A 37 -4.76 -0.79 29.45
N ASN A 38 -3.87 0.15 29.82
CA ASN A 38 -3.70 0.58 31.23
C ASN A 38 -4.03 2.05 31.52
N ALA A 39 -4.67 2.77 30.59
CA ALA A 39 -5.06 4.16 30.79
C ALA A 39 -6.55 4.31 31.13
N SER A 40 -7.01 3.70 32.23
CA SER A 40 -8.26 4.08 32.90
C SER A 40 -8.24 3.63 34.35
N GLY A 41 -7.67 4.49 35.18
CA GLY A 41 -7.67 4.39 36.64
C GLY A 41 -7.54 5.77 37.24
N ILE A 42 -8.57 6.61 37.06
CA ILE A 42 -8.76 7.80 37.87
C ILE A 42 -9.16 7.31 39.26
N VAL A 43 -8.22 7.34 40.20
CA VAL A 43 -8.53 7.34 41.63
C VAL A 43 -8.01 8.65 42.19
N GLU A 44 -8.95 9.54 42.40
CA GLU A 44 -8.86 10.73 43.23
C GLU A 44 -8.51 10.27 44.66
N SER A 45 -7.39 10.74 45.20
CA SER A 45 -7.05 10.59 46.63
C SER A 45 -6.46 11.88 47.15
N LYS A 46 -7.38 12.70 47.65
CA LYS A 46 -7.17 13.87 48.50
C LYS A 46 -6.97 13.37 49.93
N SER A 47 -5.80 13.64 50.53
CA SER A 47 -5.66 14.41 51.78
C SER A 47 -4.34 14.16 52.52
N ALA A 48 -3.80 15.28 53.02
CA ALA A 48 -2.99 15.47 54.24
C ALA A 48 -1.46 15.23 54.22
N GLU A 49 -0.76 16.37 54.15
CA GLU A 49 0.45 16.77 54.90
C GLU A 49 0.80 15.91 56.13
N THR A 50 2.09 15.69 56.39
CA THR A 50 2.87 16.45 57.40
C THR A 50 4.37 16.08 57.35
N SER A 51 5.19 17.10 57.09
CA SER A 51 6.52 17.42 57.64
C SER A 51 7.38 16.32 58.31
N ALA A 52 8.60 16.12 57.80
CA ALA A 52 9.83 16.48 58.53
C ALA A 52 11.07 16.23 57.67
N GLU A 53 11.62 17.34 57.19
CA GLU A 53 12.98 17.49 56.68
C GLU A 53 13.96 17.36 57.86
N THR A 54 14.96 16.48 57.77
CA THR A 54 16.19 16.59 58.57
C THR A 54 17.35 16.19 57.69
N LYS A 55 17.98 17.25 57.20
CA LYS A 55 19.30 17.32 56.60
C LYS A 55 20.30 17.35 57.76
N GLU A 56 21.12 16.30 57.91
CA GLU A 56 22.41 16.46 58.54
C GLU A 56 23.51 15.87 57.65
N GLU A 57 24.53 16.69 57.57
CA GLU A 57 25.77 16.67 56.83
C GLU A 57 26.77 15.85 57.64
N THR A 58 27.40 14.82 57.07
CA THR A 58 28.70 14.38 57.59
C THR A 58 29.59 13.96 56.44
N THR A 59 30.64 14.75 56.35
CA THR A 59 31.83 14.72 55.52
C THR A 59 32.56 13.39 55.53
N GLU A 60 33.19 13.15 54.38
CA GLU A 60 34.25 12.20 54.10
C GLU A 60 35.21 11.97 55.27
N THR A 61 35.44 10.70 55.60
CA THR A 61 36.75 10.24 56.06
C THR A 61 37.08 9.02 55.22
N ALA A 62 38.00 9.23 54.29
CA ALA A 62 38.68 8.17 53.58
C ALA A 62 39.62 7.47 54.57
N GLU A 63 39.26 6.26 54.96
CA GLU A 63 40.23 5.28 55.45
C GLU A 63 40.26 4.13 54.45
N GLU A 64 41.42 4.07 53.79
CA GLU A 64 41.92 2.98 52.99
C GLU A 64 42.13 1.77 53.90
N THR A 65 41.27 0.76 53.77
CA THR A 65 41.47 -0.57 54.32
C THR A 65 41.48 -1.55 53.15
N GLU A 66 42.67 -2.01 52.78
CA GLU A 66 42.83 -3.29 52.09
C GLU A 66 42.29 -4.39 53.02
N GLU A 67 41.10 -4.91 52.72
CA GLU A 67 40.67 -6.22 53.21
C GLU A 67 40.01 -7.00 52.07
N THR A 68 40.78 -7.94 51.54
CA THR A 68 40.30 -9.12 50.82
C THR A 68 39.09 -9.71 51.52
N THR A 69 37.90 -9.44 51.01
CA THR A 69 36.66 -10.04 51.49
C THR A 69 36.04 -10.75 50.31
N SER A 70 35.99 -12.07 50.40
CA SER A 70 35.25 -12.95 49.50
C SER A 70 33.90 -12.29 49.16
N GLU A 71 33.67 -11.93 47.89
CA GLU A 71 32.37 -11.48 47.41
C GLU A 71 31.34 -12.59 47.68
N GLU A 72 30.69 -12.55 48.84
CA GLU A 72 29.46 -13.30 49.04
C GLU A 72 28.45 -12.71 48.05
N PRO A 73 27.84 -13.52 47.18
CA PRO A 73 26.92 -13.00 46.19
C PRO A 73 25.76 -12.33 46.91
N GLU A 74 25.57 -11.03 46.67
CA GLU A 74 24.44 -10.28 47.20
C GLU A 74 23.16 -11.04 46.88
N LYS A 75 22.44 -11.43 47.94
CA LYS A 75 21.18 -12.16 47.86
C LYS A 75 20.05 -11.15 47.79
N TYR A 76 19.26 -11.25 46.74
CA TYR A 76 18.11 -10.41 46.48
C TYR A 76 16.83 -11.23 46.66
N THR A 77 15.90 -10.74 47.46
CA THR A 77 14.55 -11.33 47.57
C THR A 77 13.68 -10.81 46.44
N ILE A 78 13.36 -11.68 45.47
CA ILE A 78 12.46 -11.36 44.36
C ILE A 78 11.14 -12.11 44.57
N LYS A 79 10.02 -11.45 44.29
CA LYS A 79 8.72 -12.11 44.15
C LYS A 79 8.60 -12.72 42.76
N TRP A 80 8.83 -14.03 42.65
CA TRP A 80 8.64 -14.80 41.41
C TRP A 80 7.43 -15.72 41.56
N GLN A 81 6.43 -15.58 40.66
CA GLN A 81 5.20 -16.37 40.68
C GLN A 81 4.43 -16.35 42.02
N GLY A 82 4.49 -15.23 42.75
CA GLY A 82 3.81 -15.06 44.03
C GLY A 82 4.52 -15.68 45.23
N GLN A 83 5.72 -16.24 45.05
CA GLN A 83 6.59 -16.72 46.13
C GLN A 83 7.80 -15.80 46.28
N GLU A 84 8.19 -15.50 47.51
CA GLU A 84 9.42 -14.79 47.83
C GLU A 84 10.58 -15.77 47.75
N LYS A 85 11.50 -15.55 46.82
CA LYS A 85 12.70 -16.37 46.64
C LYS A 85 13.92 -15.50 46.80
N GLU A 86 14.85 -15.93 47.65
CA GLU A 86 16.19 -15.38 47.71
C GLU A 86 16.97 -15.90 46.51
N VAL A 87 17.43 -14.98 45.66
CA VAL A 87 18.12 -15.25 44.40
C VAL A 87 19.43 -14.46 44.40
N THR A 88 20.50 -15.05 43.90
CA THR A 88 21.77 -14.34 43.74
C THR A 88 21.71 -13.33 42.59
N GLN A 89 22.58 -12.32 42.58
CA GLN A 89 22.64 -11.32 41.49
C GLN A 89 22.74 -11.95 40.09
N ALA A 90 23.55 -13.01 39.95
CA ALA A 90 23.71 -13.72 38.69
C ALA A 90 22.39 -14.36 38.24
N GLU A 91 21.66 -15.00 39.15
CA GLU A 91 20.37 -15.62 38.86
C GLU A 91 19.26 -14.59 38.58
N LEU A 92 19.33 -13.40 39.19
CA LEU A 92 18.42 -12.28 38.91
C LEU A 92 18.59 -11.81 37.46
N LEU A 93 19.83 -11.66 37.00
CA LEU A 93 20.15 -11.26 35.63
C LEU A 93 19.73 -12.34 34.63
N ASP A 94 19.95 -13.60 34.97
CA ASP A 94 19.54 -14.76 34.17
C ASP A 94 18.00 -14.84 34.04
N LEU A 95 17.26 -14.57 35.12
CA LEU A 95 15.79 -14.49 35.11
C LEU A 95 15.29 -13.31 34.29
N ALA A 96 15.92 -12.14 34.41
CA ALA A 96 15.57 -10.96 33.62
C ALA A 96 15.79 -11.20 32.12
N GLN A 97 16.92 -11.82 31.76
CA GLN A 97 17.22 -12.16 30.37
C GLN A 97 16.25 -13.21 29.81
N LYS A 98 15.95 -14.27 30.57
CA LYS A 98 14.93 -15.26 30.18
C LYS A 98 13.55 -14.65 30.05
N GLY A 99 13.19 -13.70 30.91
CA GLY A 99 11.94 -12.95 30.84
C GLY A 99 11.85 -12.15 29.54
N PHE A 100 12.91 -11.40 29.21
CA PHE A 100 13.00 -10.64 27.97
C PHE A 100 12.88 -11.53 26.72
N ASP A 101 13.64 -12.63 26.67
CA ASP A 101 13.59 -13.59 25.57
C ASP A 101 12.21 -14.21 25.41
N TYR A 102 11.54 -14.55 26.52
CA TYR A 102 10.19 -15.10 26.49
C TYR A 102 9.19 -14.09 25.94
N THR A 103 9.27 -12.84 26.36
CA THR A 103 8.43 -11.75 25.84
C THR A 103 8.66 -11.56 24.35
N GLN A 104 9.91 -11.50 23.89
CA GLN A 104 10.23 -11.39 22.46
C GLN A 104 9.68 -12.56 21.67
N LYS A 105 9.87 -13.81 22.13
CA LYS A 105 9.34 -15.01 21.47
C LYS A 105 7.82 -14.99 21.42
N THR A 106 7.16 -14.55 22.49
CA THR A 106 5.70 -14.47 22.53
C THR A 106 5.17 -13.43 21.55
N GLN A 107 5.83 -12.27 21.45
CA GLN A 107 5.49 -11.24 20.47
C GLN A 107 5.76 -11.71 19.03
N ALA A 108 6.87 -12.40 18.79
CA ALA A 108 7.18 -13.00 17.49
C ALA A 108 6.11 -14.03 17.09
N LEU A 109 5.72 -14.91 18.01
CA LEU A 109 4.69 -15.92 17.78
C LEU A 109 3.31 -15.27 17.53
N ALA A 110 2.98 -14.19 18.25
CA ALA A 110 1.76 -13.41 17.98
C ALA A 110 1.78 -12.85 16.55
N THR A 111 2.90 -12.23 16.15
CA THR A 111 3.08 -11.69 14.80
C THR A 111 2.98 -12.79 13.72
N GLU A 112 3.58 -13.95 13.95
CA GLU A 112 3.46 -15.12 13.07
C GLU A 112 2.01 -15.61 12.96
N ARG A 113 1.28 -15.65 14.08
CA ARG A 113 -0.15 -16.03 14.08
C ARG A 113 -0.98 -15.04 13.29
N ASP A 114 -0.73 -13.75 13.43
CA ASP A 114 -1.44 -12.70 12.69
C ASP A 114 -1.16 -12.79 11.19
N GLN A 115 0.10 -13.08 10.81
CA GLN A 115 0.47 -13.33 9.41
C GLN A 115 -0.21 -14.57 8.83
N LEU A 116 -0.41 -15.62 9.64
CA LEU A 116 -1.06 -16.87 9.21
C LEU A 116 -2.58 -16.82 9.25
N ALA A 117 -3.18 -15.95 10.07
CA ALA A 117 -4.62 -15.80 10.23
C ALA A 117 -5.42 -15.74 8.91
N PRO A 118 -5.06 -14.94 7.88
CA PRO A 118 -5.81 -14.90 6.62
C PRO A 118 -5.78 -16.22 5.84
N TYR A 119 -4.75 -17.05 6.03
CA TYR A 119 -4.60 -18.32 5.33
C TYR A 119 -5.26 -19.49 6.05
N GLN A 120 -5.52 -19.38 7.35
CA GLN A 120 -6.17 -20.44 8.12
C GLN A 120 -7.56 -20.78 7.56
N GLY A 121 -8.33 -19.77 7.14
CA GLY A 121 -9.64 -19.97 6.50
C GLY A 121 -9.56 -20.68 5.15
N LEU A 122 -8.54 -20.39 4.34
CA LEU A 122 -8.30 -21.11 3.09
C LEU A 122 -7.87 -22.56 3.35
N ALA A 123 -7.01 -22.78 4.35
CA ALA A 123 -6.55 -24.11 4.72
C ALA A 123 -7.70 -25.00 5.24
N THR A 124 -8.63 -24.44 6.04
CA THR A 124 -9.82 -25.18 6.47
C THR A 124 -10.76 -25.47 5.30
N LEU A 125 -10.96 -24.51 4.39
CA LEU A 125 -11.76 -24.70 3.18
C LEU A 125 -11.22 -25.84 2.30
N ILE A 126 -9.91 -25.84 2.04
CA ILE A 126 -9.21 -26.88 1.27
C ILE A 126 -9.36 -28.25 1.93
N LYS A 127 -9.27 -28.32 3.27
CA LYS A 127 -9.46 -29.57 4.02
C LYS A 127 -10.92 -30.05 3.98
N SER A 128 -11.88 -29.14 4.04
CA SER A 128 -13.32 -29.49 4.10
C SER A 128 -13.93 -29.86 2.75
N ASP A 129 -13.41 -29.31 1.64
CA ASP A 129 -14.03 -29.44 0.33
C ASP A 129 -12.98 -29.79 -0.74
N PRO A 130 -12.87 -31.08 -1.12
CA PRO A 130 -11.87 -31.53 -2.09
C PRO A 130 -12.12 -30.98 -3.50
N VAL A 131 -13.37 -30.61 -3.84
CA VAL A 131 -13.70 -30.02 -5.15
C VAL A 131 -13.19 -28.60 -5.23
N LYS A 132 -13.39 -27.81 -4.16
CA LYS A 132 -12.81 -26.46 -4.07
C LYS A 132 -11.29 -26.49 -3.93
N ALA A 133 -10.73 -27.49 -3.25
CA ALA A 133 -9.28 -27.69 -3.19
C ALA A 133 -8.68 -27.87 -4.59
N ALA A 134 -9.31 -28.67 -5.45
CA ALA A 134 -8.90 -28.85 -6.84
C ALA A 134 -8.98 -27.55 -7.66
N GLN A 135 -10.02 -26.72 -7.43
CA GLN A 135 -10.14 -25.42 -8.10
C GLN A 135 -9.08 -24.42 -7.63
N ILE A 136 -8.85 -24.32 -6.32
CA ILE A 136 -7.84 -23.43 -5.73
C ILE A 136 -6.44 -23.83 -6.19
N THR A 137 -6.14 -25.14 -6.20
CA THR A 137 -4.86 -25.66 -6.69
C THR A 137 -4.66 -25.44 -8.19
N ALA A 138 -5.71 -25.56 -9.00
CA ALA A 138 -5.66 -25.21 -10.43
C ALA A 138 -5.37 -23.72 -10.66
N ILE A 139 -6.04 -22.83 -9.92
CA ILE A 139 -5.78 -21.38 -9.97
C ILE A 139 -4.32 -21.09 -9.58
N LEU A 140 -3.83 -21.70 -8.50
CA LEU A 140 -2.47 -21.48 -8.00
C LEU A 140 -1.40 -22.07 -8.93
N SER A 141 -1.70 -23.18 -9.62
CA SER A 141 -0.81 -23.81 -10.61
C SER A 141 -0.83 -23.12 -11.98
N GLY A 142 -1.62 -22.05 -12.14
CA GLY A 142 -1.76 -21.33 -13.41
C GLY A 142 -2.62 -22.07 -14.45
N GLN A 143 -3.21 -23.21 -14.10
CA GLN A 143 -4.27 -23.81 -14.88
C GLN A 143 -5.56 -23.05 -14.60
N ALA A 144 -5.84 -22.04 -15.44
CA ALA A 144 -7.10 -21.32 -15.39
C ALA A 144 -8.25 -22.34 -15.32
N PRO A 145 -9.05 -22.35 -14.22
CA PRO A 145 -10.19 -23.23 -14.15
C PRO A 145 -11.08 -22.88 -15.34
N GLN A 146 -11.25 -23.84 -16.25
CA GLN A 146 -12.27 -23.82 -17.29
C GLN A 146 -13.65 -23.99 -16.64
N ALA A 147 -13.95 -23.21 -15.61
CA ALA A 147 -15.31 -23.00 -15.17
C ALA A 147 -15.90 -22.03 -16.19
N GLN A 148 -16.39 -22.59 -17.30
CA GLN A 148 -17.40 -21.89 -18.08
C GLN A 148 -18.45 -21.41 -17.08
N PRO A 149 -18.93 -20.15 -17.16
CA PRO A 149 -20.08 -19.75 -16.40
C PRO A 149 -21.25 -20.56 -16.94
N GLU A 150 -21.46 -21.75 -16.41
CA GLU A 150 -22.69 -22.48 -16.59
C GLU A 150 -23.77 -21.52 -16.11
N LYS A 151 -24.46 -20.91 -17.06
CA LYS A 151 -25.70 -20.18 -16.79
C LYS A 151 -26.59 -21.22 -16.14
N LYS A 152 -26.65 -21.23 -14.80
CA LYS A 152 -27.52 -22.11 -14.06
C LYS A 152 -28.93 -21.85 -14.57
N THR A 153 -29.46 -22.79 -15.34
CA THR A 153 -30.85 -22.78 -15.74
C THR A 153 -31.63 -23.28 -14.54
N PHE A 154 -32.55 -22.46 -14.05
CA PHE A 154 -33.42 -22.82 -12.93
C PHE A 154 -34.76 -23.27 -13.51
N ASP A 155 -35.21 -24.45 -13.12
CA ASP A 155 -36.56 -24.93 -13.47
C ASP A 155 -37.62 -24.19 -12.63
N ASP A 156 -37.25 -23.70 -11.44
CA ASP A 156 -38.13 -22.99 -10.51
C ASP A 156 -37.85 -21.47 -10.46
N PRO A 157 -38.87 -20.60 -10.67
CA PRO A 157 -38.73 -19.14 -10.61
C PRO A 157 -38.23 -18.61 -9.27
N ILE A 158 -38.56 -19.28 -8.15
CA ILE A 158 -38.14 -18.88 -6.81
C ILE A 158 -36.63 -19.12 -6.62
N GLU A 159 -36.09 -20.19 -7.20
CA GLU A 159 -34.66 -20.49 -7.13
C GLU A 159 -33.85 -19.52 -7.99
N GLN A 160 -34.38 -19.16 -9.15
CA GLN A 160 -33.81 -18.10 -9.99
C GLN A 160 -33.69 -16.79 -9.21
N LEU A 161 -34.77 -16.36 -8.55
CA LEU A 161 -34.79 -15.11 -7.79
C LEU A 161 -33.77 -15.12 -6.64
N LYS A 162 -33.66 -16.24 -5.91
CA LYS A 162 -32.63 -16.42 -4.86
C LYS A 162 -31.21 -16.34 -5.43
N TRP A 163 -30.98 -16.90 -6.61
CA TRP A 163 -29.68 -16.85 -7.27
C TRP A 163 -29.34 -15.45 -7.75
N GLU A 164 -30.27 -14.74 -8.37
CA GLU A 164 -30.11 -13.34 -8.80
C GLU A 164 -29.82 -12.44 -7.61
N THR A 165 -30.60 -12.55 -6.52
CA THR A 165 -30.39 -11.79 -5.28
C THR A 165 -29.00 -12.06 -4.69
N LYS A 166 -28.56 -13.33 -4.71
CA LYS A 166 -27.22 -13.70 -4.24
C LYS A 166 -26.11 -13.12 -5.12
N GLN A 167 -26.31 -13.09 -6.44
CA GLN A 167 -25.33 -12.48 -7.36
C GLN A 167 -25.27 -10.97 -7.20
N GLU A 168 -26.41 -10.32 -7.00
CA GLU A 168 -26.47 -8.89 -6.72
C GLU A 168 -25.76 -8.54 -5.41
N ALA A 169 -26.05 -9.26 -4.32
CA ALA A 169 -25.37 -9.09 -3.04
C ALA A 169 -23.85 -9.35 -3.14
N LEU A 170 -23.42 -10.36 -3.89
CA LEU A 170 -22.00 -10.63 -4.13
C LEU A 170 -21.34 -9.55 -5.00
N ALA A 171 -22.05 -9.01 -5.99
CA ALA A 171 -21.57 -7.93 -6.84
C ALA A 171 -21.43 -6.63 -6.04
N GLU A 172 -22.38 -6.34 -5.14
CA GLU A 172 -22.33 -5.21 -4.23
C GLU A 172 -21.17 -5.34 -3.24
N LEU A 173 -21.03 -6.49 -2.57
CA LEU A 173 -19.88 -6.76 -1.70
C LEU A 173 -18.55 -6.64 -2.45
N ARG A 174 -18.47 -7.15 -3.69
CA ARG A 174 -17.27 -7.01 -4.52
C ARG A 174 -16.99 -5.55 -4.89
N LYS A 175 -18.03 -4.76 -5.13
CA LYS A 175 -17.91 -3.33 -5.41
C LYS A 175 -17.44 -2.56 -4.18
N GLU A 176 -17.97 -2.86 -3.00
CA GLU A 176 -17.51 -2.29 -1.72
C GLU A 176 -16.06 -2.67 -1.42
N MET A 177 -15.72 -3.96 -1.55
CA MET A 177 -14.33 -4.41 -1.39
C MET A 177 -13.42 -3.72 -2.40
N ALA A 178 -13.81 -3.62 -3.68
CA ALA A 178 -13.02 -2.92 -4.69
C ALA A 178 -12.85 -1.43 -4.35
N ALA A 179 -13.88 -0.76 -3.83
CA ALA A 179 -13.80 0.63 -3.40
C ALA A 179 -12.82 0.83 -2.23
N ASN A 180 -12.83 -0.09 -1.26
CA ASN A 180 -11.94 -0.04 -0.09
C ASN A 180 -10.50 -0.45 -0.41
N ILE A 181 -10.30 -1.40 -1.33
CA ILE A 181 -8.99 -1.95 -1.68
C ILE A 181 -8.28 -1.11 -2.76
N ALA A 182 -9.03 -0.47 -3.67
CA ALA A 182 -8.46 0.39 -4.71
C ALA A 182 -7.46 1.46 -4.19
N PRO A 183 -7.73 2.22 -3.12
CA PRO A 183 -6.76 3.18 -2.60
C PRO A 183 -5.49 2.49 -2.05
N ILE A 184 -5.62 1.31 -1.43
CA ILE A 184 -4.48 0.55 -0.89
C ILE A 184 -3.58 0.09 -2.05
N HIS A 185 -4.15 -0.51 -3.10
CA HIS A 185 -3.37 -0.91 -4.27
C HIS A 185 -2.73 0.28 -4.98
N ARG A 186 -3.43 1.42 -5.05
CA ARG A 186 -2.86 2.66 -5.60
C ARG A 186 -1.64 3.11 -4.80
N GLN A 187 -1.72 3.13 -3.47
CA GLN A 187 -0.59 3.49 -2.61
C GLN A 187 0.60 2.52 -2.76
N GLN A 188 0.32 1.21 -2.84
CA GLN A 188 1.35 0.21 -3.09
C GLN A 188 2.06 0.43 -4.43
N ALA A 189 1.29 0.69 -5.51
CA ALA A 189 1.84 0.99 -6.83
C ALA A 189 2.69 2.27 -6.82
N LEU A 190 2.24 3.33 -6.13
CA LEU A 190 3.00 4.57 -5.97
C LEU A 190 4.33 4.33 -5.24
N ASN A 191 4.33 3.56 -4.17
CA ASN A 191 5.55 3.25 -3.42
C ASN A 191 6.54 2.44 -4.25
N GLN A 192 6.07 1.47 -5.04
CA GLN A 192 6.91 0.71 -5.95
C GLN A 192 7.54 1.61 -7.02
N VAL A 193 6.74 2.48 -7.65
CA VAL A 193 7.23 3.43 -8.65
C VAL A 193 8.23 4.41 -8.05
N ARG A 194 7.96 4.96 -6.86
CA ARG A 194 8.89 5.85 -6.16
C ARG A 194 10.21 5.15 -5.85
N SER A 195 10.16 3.92 -5.34
CA SER A 195 11.36 3.14 -5.06
C SER A 195 12.18 2.85 -6.33
N GLN A 196 11.53 2.52 -7.43
CA GLN A 196 12.20 2.29 -8.72
C GLN A 196 12.88 3.56 -9.24
N VAL A 197 12.16 4.68 -9.20
CA VAL A 197 12.66 5.97 -9.69
C VAL A 197 13.76 6.54 -8.78
N GLN A 198 13.71 6.30 -7.47
CA GLN A 198 14.77 6.70 -6.54
C GLN A 198 16.06 5.88 -6.69
N ALA A 199 15.98 4.66 -7.22
CA ALA A 199 17.16 3.85 -7.52
C ALA A 199 17.95 4.37 -8.74
N ASP A 200 17.36 5.23 -9.58
CA ASP A 200 18.04 5.82 -10.73
C ASP A 200 19.06 6.90 -10.28
N PRO A 201 20.31 6.89 -10.79
CA PRO A 201 21.32 7.89 -10.44
C PRO A 201 20.93 9.33 -10.80
N ASP A 202 20.13 9.49 -11.86
CA ASP A 202 19.66 10.78 -12.37
C ASP A 202 18.43 11.34 -11.63
N TYR A 203 17.95 10.64 -10.60
CA TYR A 203 16.69 10.94 -9.91
C TYR A 203 16.57 12.41 -9.49
N GLN A 204 17.58 12.93 -8.78
CA GLN A 204 17.54 14.27 -8.19
C GLN A 204 17.40 15.37 -9.25
N GLU A 205 18.13 15.25 -10.36
CA GLU A 205 18.09 16.23 -11.44
C GLU A 205 16.75 16.20 -12.19
N VAL A 206 16.28 14.99 -12.52
CA VAL A 206 15.00 14.82 -13.21
C VAL A 206 13.84 15.29 -12.34
N HIS A 207 13.87 14.97 -11.05
CA HIS A 207 12.86 15.41 -10.09
C HIS A 207 12.83 16.94 -9.95
N THR A 208 14.00 17.59 -9.90
CA THR A 208 14.09 19.05 -9.87
C THR A 208 13.46 19.70 -11.11
N LYS A 209 13.71 19.15 -12.31
CA LYS A 209 13.07 19.62 -13.54
C LYS A 209 11.55 19.45 -13.54
N ILE A 210 11.04 18.35 -12.99
CA ILE A 210 9.59 18.14 -12.82
C ILE A 210 9.03 19.24 -11.90
N ILE A 211 9.68 19.51 -10.77
CA ILE A 211 9.26 20.57 -9.85
C ILE A 211 9.29 21.94 -10.54
N GLU A 212 10.34 22.26 -11.29
CA GLU A 212 10.45 23.51 -12.04
C GLU A 212 9.34 23.65 -13.09
N MET A 213 9.04 22.58 -13.82
CA MET A 213 7.92 22.53 -14.77
C MET A 213 6.59 22.83 -14.07
N VAL A 214 6.34 22.23 -12.91
CA VAL A 214 5.13 22.49 -12.12
C VAL A 214 5.13 23.96 -11.68
N LYS A 215 6.21 24.47 -11.11
CA LYS A 215 6.33 25.87 -10.64
C LYS A 215 6.15 26.89 -11.76
N ALA A 216 6.50 26.56 -13.00
CA ALA A 216 6.30 27.43 -14.15
C ALA A 216 4.82 27.60 -14.54
N GLN A 217 3.93 26.73 -14.07
CA GLN A 217 2.49 26.81 -14.32
C GLN A 217 1.79 27.80 -13.38
N PRO A 218 0.60 28.32 -13.72
CA PRO A 218 -0.22 29.11 -12.80
C PRO A 218 -0.60 28.35 -11.51
N PRO A 219 -0.77 29.04 -10.35
CA PRO A 219 -1.06 28.38 -9.07
C PRO A 219 -2.30 27.48 -9.05
N SER A 220 -3.31 27.78 -9.89
CA SER A 220 -4.50 26.95 -10.06
C SER A 220 -4.18 25.60 -10.70
N ILE A 221 -3.26 25.58 -11.66
CA ILE A 221 -2.85 24.40 -12.41
C ILE A 221 -1.77 23.63 -11.64
N GLN A 222 -0.89 24.33 -10.92
CA GLN A 222 0.15 23.72 -10.07
C GLN A 222 -0.40 22.65 -9.14
N LYS A 223 -1.46 22.98 -8.40
CA LYS A 223 -2.10 22.05 -7.45
C LYS A 223 -2.66 20.82 -8.16
N ALA A 224 -3.31 21.02 -9.31
CA ALA A 224 -3.89 19.91 -10.08
C ALA A 224 -2.81 18.98 -10.63
N ILE A 225 -1.72 19.53 -11.20
CA ILE A 225 -0.59 18.73 -11.69
C ILE A 225 0.11 18.00 -10.54
N TYR A 226 0.35 18.69 -9.43
CA TYR A 226 0.98 18.06 -8.26
C TYR A 226 0.12 16.90 -7.74
N LEU A 227 -1.20 17.10 -7.63
CA LEU A 227 -2.13 16.06 -7.22
C LEU A 227 -2.13 14.88 -8.21
N GLN A 228 -2.10 15.16 -9.51
CA GLN A 228 -2.05 14.11 -10.53
C GLN A 228 -0.75 13.30 -10.45
N LEU A 229 0.41 13.97 -10.30
CA LEU A 229 1.70 13.31 -10.17
C LEU A 229 1.83 12.53 -8.84
N ASP A 230 1.13 12.97 -7.79
CA ASP A 230 1.14 12.31 -6.49
C ASP A 230 0.18 11.10 -6.45
N GLN A 231 -0.93 11.15 -7.18
CA GLN A 231 -1.96 10.11 -7.18
C GLN A 231 -1.81 9.07 -8.28
N ASP A 232 -1.27 9.45 -9.44
CA ASP A 232 -1.16 8.58 -10.61
C ASP A 232 0.30 8.14 -10.83
N PRO A 233 0.64 6.87 -10.53
CA PRO A 233 1.98 6.35 -10.73
C PRO A 233 2.41 6.39 -12.21
N ALA A 234 1.48 6.24 -13.15
CA ALA A 234 1.79 6.25 -14.57
C ALA A 234 2.15 7.66 -15.06
N ALA A 235 1.39 8.68 -14.62
CA ALA A 235 1.67 10.07 -14.95
C ALA A 235 3.05 10.52 -14.44
N TYR A 236 3.43 10.09 -13.22
CA TYR A 236 4.75 10.37 -12.68
C TYR A 236 5.87 9.69 -13.48
N LEU A 237 5.70 8.41 -13.84
CA LEU A 237 6.67 7.69 -14.68
C LEU A 237 6.84 8.32 -16.05
N ASP A 238 5.74 8.73 -16.69
CA ASP A 238 5.79 9.38 -18.00
C ASP A 238 6.55 10.72 -17.94
N ALA A 239 6.24 11.56 -16.94
CA ALA A 239 6.98 12.80 -16.70
C ALA A 239 8.47 12.54 -16.45
N PHE A 240 8.79 11.53 -15.63
CA PHE A 240 10.16 11.15 -15.34
C PHE A 240 10.92 10.68 -16.58
N GLN A 241 10.33 9.78 -17.38
CA GLN A 241 10.92 9.29 -18.61
C GLN A 241 11.12 10.41 -19.64
N HIS A 242 10.15 11.32 -19.76
CA HIS A 242 10.24 12.47 -20.66
C HIS A 242 11.45 13.35 -20.32
N PHE A 243 11.64 13.72 -19.05
CA PHE A 243 12.78 14.55 -18.64
C PHE A 243 14.11 13.78 -18.65
N LYS A 244 14.10 12.47 -18.42
CA LYS A 244 15.27 11.59 -18.59
C LYS A 244 15.72 11.58 -20.07
N GLN A 245 14.79 11.45 -21.01
CA GLN A 245 15.08 11.52 -22.45
C GLN A 245 15.58 12.89 -22.88
N GLN A 246 15.00 13.98 -22.35
CA GLN A 246 15.51 15.34 -22.61
C GLN A 246 16.94 15.54 -22.13
N LYS A 247 17.34 14.90 -21.03
CA LYS A 247 18.74 14.91 -20.58
C LYS A 247 19.63 14.20 -21.58
N ALA A 248 19.25 13.01 -22.04
CA ALA A 248 20.01 12.24 -23.03
C ALA A 248 20.16 12.95 -24.39
N GLN A 249 19.20 13.78 -24.78
CA GLN A 249 19.23 14.54 -26.03
C GLN A 249 20.01 15.86 -25.96
N LYS A 250 20.46 16.28 -24.77
CA LYS A 250 21.32 17.46 -24.63
C LYS A 250 22.78 16.96 -24.72
N PRO A 251 23.46 17.02 -25.88
CA PRO A 251 24.85 16.59 -25.97
C PRO A 251 25.67 17.43 -25.00
N GLU A 252 26.54 16.75 -24.25
CA GLU A 252 27.59 17.36 -23.45
C GLU A 252 28.24 18.48 -24.27
N THR A 253 28.15 19.71 -23.76
CA THR A 253 28.97 20.82 -24.22
C THR A 253 30.42 20.41 -24.02
N THR A 254 31.03 19.91 -25.10
CA THR A 254 32.46 19.68 -25.23
C THR A 254 33.17 21.00 -24.92
N PRO A 255 34.21 21.01 -24.08
CA PRO A 255 34.99 22.21 -23.83
C PRO A 255 35.62 22.66 -25.16
N ILE A 256 35.30 23.89 -25.56
CA ILE A 256 35.70 24.54 -26.81
C ILE A 256 37.23 24.37 -27.04
N PRO A 257 37.68 23.62 -28.07
CA PRO A 257 39.08 23.65 -28.46
C PRO A 257 39.37 24.97 -29.17
N LYS A 258 40.50 25.60 -28.81
CA LYS A 258 40.99 26.88 -29.33
C LYS A 258 40.97 26.92 -30.87
N PRO A 259 40.65 28.07 -31.49
CA PRO A 259 40.50 28.17 -32.95
C PRO A 259 41.85 27.99 -33.65
N VAL A 260 42.01 26.87 -34.38
CA VAL A 260 43.07 26.70 -35.37
C VAL A 260 42.58 27.28 -36.71
N LYS A 261 43.49 27.97 -37.39
CA LYS A 261 43.26 28.80 -38.57
C LYS A 261 42.64 27.99 -39.72
N LYS A 262 41.70 28.64 -40.42
CA LYS A 262 41.01 28.15 -41.61
C LYS A 262 42.00 27.94 -42.75
N ASP A 263 42.16 26.71 -43.20
CA ASP A 263 42.59 26.43 -44.57
C ASP A 263 41.36 26.35 -45.46
N THR A 264 41.31 27.28 -46.40
CA THR A 264 40.35 27.38 -47.49
C THR A 264 40.65 26.30 -48.52
N HIS A 265 39.89 25.20 -48.49
CA HIS A 265 39.67 24.40 -49.68
C HIS A 265 38.17 24.20 -49.85
N ALA A 266 37.61 24.79 -50.90
CA ALA A 266 36.22 24.58 -51.29
C ALA A 266 36.04 23.10 -51.67
N PRO A 267 35.12 22.35 -51.05
CA PRO A 267 34.79 21.01 -51.52
C PRO A 267 33.90 21.13 -52.76
N ILE A 268 34.33 20.45 -53.81
CA ILE A 268 33.64 20.31 -55.07
C ILE A 268 32.29 19.61 -54.83
N LEU A 269 31.28 20.17 -55.48
CA LEU A 269 29.90 19.69 -55.51
C LEU A 269 29.84 18.40 -56.33
N GLU A 270 30.00 17.25 -55.71
CA GLU A 270 29.65 15.96 -56.30
C GLU A 270 28.37 15.44 -55.65
N SER A 271 27.35 15.24 -56.49
CA SER A 271 26.05 14.69 -56.18
C SER A 271 26.17 13.23 -55.72
N GLY A 272 26.48 13.02 -54.45
CA GLY A 272 26.31 11.75 -53.77
C GLY A 272 24.86 11.63 -53.29
N GLY A 273 24.12 10.66 -53.83
CA GLY A 273 22.77 10.33 -53.38
C GLY A 273 22.75 10.05 -51.88
N VAL A 274 22.15 10.94 -51.12
CA VAL A 274 21.88 10.74 -49.70
C VAL A 274 20.71 9.76 -49.61
N GLU A 275 20.99 8.50 -49.28
CA GLU A 275 19.95 7.61 -48.76
C GLU A 275 19.32 8.30 -47.54
N ALA A 276 18.00 8.46 -47.57
CA ALA A 276 17.27 9.15 -46.53
C ALA A 276 17.51 8.45 -45.17
N PRO A 277 17.82 9.19 -44.10
CA PRO A 277 18.01 8.57 -42.79
C PRO A 277 16.71 7.84 -42.37
N ALA A 278 16.85 6.57 -41.97
CA ALA A 278 15.77 5.63 -41.65
C ALA A 278 14.70 6.13 -40.62
N GLY A 279 14.93 7.30 -40.00
CA GLY A 279 13.96 7.97 -39.13
C GLY A 279 12.82 8.70 -39.87
N ILE A 280 13.02 9.15 -41.11
CA ILE A 280 11.99 9.90 -41.86
C ILE A 280 10.86 8.97 -42.30
N GLU A 281 11.19 7.74 -42.72
CA GLU A 281 10.21 6.74 -43.12
C GLU A 281 9.36 6.27 -41.94
N LYS A 282 9.96 6.07 -40.76
CA LYS A 282 9.23 5.69 -39.54
C LYS A 282 8.22 6.77 -39.12
N LYS A 283 8.59 8.05 -39.23
CA LYS A 283 7.67 9.16 -38.92
C LYS A 283 6.51 9.24 -39.92
N ALA A 284 6.80 9.07 -41.22
CA ALA A 284 5.76 9.05 -42.26
C ALA A 284 4.82 7.85 -42.12
N GLN A 285 5.34 6.68 -41.73
CA GLN A 285 4.54 5.48 -41.44
C GLN A 285 3.65 5.68 -40.20
N ALA A 286 4.19 6.23 -39.11
CA ALA A 286 3.42 6.54 -37.90
C ALA A 286 2.29 7.54 -38.19
N GLU A 287 2.55 8.57 -39.00
CA GLU A 287 1.54 9.55 -39.38
C GLU A 287 0.42 8.91 -40.24
N ARG A 288 0.77 8.03 -41.17
CA ARG A 288 -0.21 7.27 -41.98
C ARG A 288 -1.08 6.36 -41.12
N LEU A 289 -0.48 5.63 -40.17
CA LEU A 289 -1.21 4.77 -39.24
C LEU A 289 -2.14 5.58 -38.32
N SER A 290 -1.71 6.77 -37.87
CA SER A 290 -2.55 7.65 -37.07
C SER A 290 -3.78 8.17 -37.83
N LYS A 291 -3.60 8.53 -39.11
CA LYS A 291 -4.68 8.99 -40.00
C LYS A 291 -5.68 7.87 -40.29
N GLN A 292 -5.20 6.63 -40.50
CA GLN A 292 -6.05 5.46 -40.68
C GLN A 292 -6.85 5.14 -39.42
N LYS A 293 -6.23 5.21 -38.23
CA LYS A 293 -6.93 5.04 -36.94
C LYS A 293 -8.04 6.06 -36.77
N ALA A 294 -7.74 7.34 -36.99
CA ALA A 294 -8.72 8.42 -36.85
C ALA A 294 -9.89 8.26 -37.83
N LYS A 295 -9.62 7.81 -39.07
CA LYS A 295 -10.65 7.52 -40.07
C LYS A 295 -11.53 6.33 -39.65
N ALA A 296 -10.93 5.23 -39.20
CA ALA A 296 -11.67 4.04 -38.74
C ALA A 296 -12.57 4.36 -37.53
N LEU A 297 -12.08 5.15 -36.56
CA LEU A 297 -12.87 5.60 -35.41
C LEU A 297 -14.02 6.53 -35.80
N ARG A 298 -13.83 7.38 -36.82
CA ARG A 298 -14.86 8.31 -37.30
C ARG A 298 -15.96 7.62 -38.11
N GLU A 299 -15.60 6.61 -38.89
CA GLU A 299 -16.55 5.84 -39.70
C GLU A 299 -17.30 4.77 -38.87
N GLY A 300 -16.81 4.42 -37.68
CA GLY A 300 -17.44 3.43 -36.80
C GLY A 300 -17.47 2.00 -37.40
N SER A 301 -16.75 1.78 -38.49
CA SER A 301 -16.73 0.50 -39.20
C SER A 301 -15.73 -0.46 -38.56
N THR A 302 -16.22 -1.64 -38.16
CA THR A 302 -15.40 -2.70 -37.57
C THR A 302 -14.38 -3.29 -38.54
N SER A 303 -14.66 -3.26 -39.85
CA SER A 303 -13.72 -3.73 -40.88
C SER A 303 -12.53 -2.77 -41.03
N ALA A 304 -12.76 -1.46 -41.00
CA ALA A 304 -11.71 -0.45 -41.07
C ALA A 304 -10.78 -0.50 -39.84
N LEU A 305 -11.32 -0.84 -38.67
CA LEU A 305 -10.53 -1.05 -37.45
C LEU A 305 -9.66 -2.31 -37.54
N ALA A 306 -10.21 -3.41 -38.10
CA ALA A 306 -9.48 -4.66 -38.30
C ALA A 306 -8.32 -4.51 -39.30
N ASP A 307 -8.53 -3.77 -40.39
CA ASP A 307 -7.48 -3.46 -41.38
C ASP A 307 -6.37 -2.59 -40.78
N TRP A 308 -6.74 -1.59 -39.95
CA TRP A 308 -5.75 -0.80 -39.21
C TRP A 308 -4.96 -1.65 -38.21
N LEU A 309 -5.63 -2.53 -37.46
CA LEU A 309 -4.98 -3.43 -36.50
C LEU A 309 -3.98 -4.37 -37.19
N LYS A 310 -4.33 -4.92 -38.36
CA LYS A 310 -3.39 -5.68 -39.21
C LYS A 310 -2.21 -4.83 -39.68
N ALA A 311 -2.45 -3.63 -40.21
CA ALA A 311 -1.41 -2.75 -40.71
C ALA A 311 -0.47 -2.21 -39.60
N SER A 312 -0.96 -2.15 -38.36
CA SER A 312 -0.18 -1.73 -37.19
C SER A 312 0.73 -2.82 -36.61
N GLY A 313 0.60 -4.07 -37.07
CA GLY A 313 1.32 -5.22 -36.50
C GLY A 313 0.79 -5.68 -35.12
N ALA A 314 -0.25 -5.03 -34.57
CA ALA A 314 -0.77 -5.33 -33.24
C ALA A 314 -1.36 -6.75 -33.11
N ILE A 315 -1.80 -7.36 -34.21
CA ILE A 315 -2.34 -8.73 -34.24
C ILE A 315 -1.24 -9.78 -34.38
N GLU A 316 -0.05 -9.43 -34.90
CA GLU A 316 1.04 -10.40 -35.13
C GLU A 316 1.66 -10.91 -33.82
N HIS A 317 1.42 -10.25 -32.69
CA HIS A 317 1.86 -10.70 -31.36
C HIS A 317 0.85 -11.59 -30.63
N LEU A 318 -0.31 -11.89 -31.23
CA LEU A 318 -1.39 -12.68 -30.62
C LEU A 318 -1.42 -14.15 -31.11
N TYR A 319 -0.50 -14.55 -31.97
CA TYR A 319 -0.28 -15.93 -32.44
C TYR A 319 1.11 -16.40 -32.03
#